data_AF-A0A6M3JZK3-F1
#
_entry.id   AF-A0A6M3JZK3-F1
#
_cell.length_a   1.000
_cell.length_b   1.000
_cell.length_c   1.000
_cell.angle_alpha   90.00
_cell.angle_beta   90.00
_cell.angle_gamma   90.00
#
_symmetry.space_group_name_H-M   'P 1'
#
loop_
_entity.id
_entity.type
_entity.pdbx_description
1 polymer ?
#
loop_
_entity_poly.entity_id
_entity_poly.type
_entity_poly.pdbx_seq_one_letter_code
_entity_poly.pdbx_strand_id
1 'polypeptide(L)' 'MNLRHVGILVKDLARSVNLYRKMGFILMGDVEALRVQKMIDKDGKIFELVQGNWSPHIAVNWYRDEDGNLIEFVEEI' A
#
# COMPACT_ATOMS: atom_id res chain seq x y z
N MET A 1 3.38 15.12 10.81
CA MET A 1 3.02 13.73 10.50
C MET A 1 3.27 13.52 9.01
N ASN A 2 4.26 12.70 8.64
CA ASN A 2 4.56 12.40 7.24
C ASN A 2 3.87 11.09 6.85
N LEU A 3 3.12 11.09 5.75
CA LEU A 3 2.51 9.88 5.21
C LEU A 3 3.61 8.99 4.59
N ARG A 4 3.88 7.84 5.20
CA ARG A 4 4.92 6.90 4.75
C ARG A 4 4.47 6.14 3.50
N HIS A 5 3.27 5.57 3.52
CA HIS A 5 2.66 4.87 2.38
C HIS A 5 1.14 4.76 2.57
N VAL A 6 0.43 4.32 1.53
CA VAL A 6 -1.02 4.00 1.57
C VAL A 6 -1.25 2.58 1.07
N GLY A 7 -1.89 1.74 1.89
CA GLY A 7 -2.36 0.42 1.47
C GLY A 7 -3.73 0.49 0.80
N ILE A 8 -3.84 -0.09 -0.41
CA ILE A 8 -5.07 -0.15 -1.20
C ILE A 8 -5.43 -1.61 -1.47
N LEU A 9 -6.62 -2.00 -1.04
CA LEU A 9 -7.16 -3.33 -1.34
C LEU A 9 -7.58 -3.40 -2.81
N VAL A 10 -7.08 -4.42 -3.51
CA VAL A 10 -7.38 -4.67 -4.93
C VAL A 10 -7.90 -6.08 -5.14
N LYS A 11 -8.82 -6.22 -6.10
CA LYS A 11 -9.38 -7.54 -6.46
C LYS A 11 -8.39 -8.40 -7.25
N ASP A 12 -7.63 -7.76 -8.12
CA ASP A 12 -6.67 -8.37 -9.03
C ASP A 12 -5.40 -7.53 -9.02
N LEU A 13 -4.32 -8.10 -8.48
CA LEU A 13 -3.05 -7.40 -8.29
C LEU A 13 -2.39 -7.09 -9.63
N ALA A 14 -2.30 -8.07 -10.53
CA ALA A 14 -1.64 -7.92 -11.82
C ALA A 14 -2.33 -6.87 -12.68
N ARG A 15 -3.66 -6.88 -12.73
CA ARG A 15 -4.46 -5.88 -13.44
C ARG A 15 -4.26 -4.49 -12.84
N SER A 16 -4.23 -4.39 -11.51
CA SER A 16 -4.07 -3.11 -10.82
C SER A 16 -2.67 -2.53 -11.03
N VAL A 17 -1.62 -3.32 -10.89
CA VAL A 17 -0.24 -2.91 -11.19
C VAL A 17 -0.14 -2.36 -12.62
N ASN A 18 -0.69 -3.06 -13.60
CA ASN A 18 -0.69 -2.60 -14.99
C ASN A 18 -1.42 -1.27 -15.19
N LEU A 19 -2.52 -1.03 -14.47
CA LEU A 19 -3.23 0.25 -14.49
C LEU A 19 -2.36 1.37 -13.92
N TYR A 20 -1.79 1.18 -12.72
CA TYR A 20 -0.95 2.19 -12.08
C TYR A 20 0.32 2.49 -12.89
N ARG A 21 0.93 1.49 -13.54
CA ARG A 21 2.05 1.71 -14.47
C ARG A 21 1.66 2.62 -15.65
N LYS A 22 0.47 2.45 -16.21
CA LYS A 22 -0.05 3.34 -17.27
C LYS A 22 -0.29 4.77 -16.79
N MET A 23 -0.54 4.94 -15.49
CA MET A 23 -0.67 6.26 -14.85
C MET A 23 0.69 6.88 -14.48
N GLY A 24 1.80 6.21 -14.80
CA GLY A 24 3.16 6.71 -14.55
C GLY A 24 3.77 6.26 -13.22
N PHE A 25 3.15 5.34 -12.48
CA PHE A 25 3.72 4.79 -11.26
C PHE A 25 4.81 3.76 -11.60
N ILE A 26 5.83 3.70 -10.75
CA ILE A 26 6.96 2.78 -10.88
C ILE A 26 6.80 1.66 -9.86
N LEU A 27 6.99 0.41 -10.29
CA LEU A 27 7.02 -0.74 -9.40
C LEU A 27 8.37 -0.77 -8.66
N MET A 28 8.34 -0.69 -7.33
CA MET A 28 9.54 -0.63 -6.48
C MET A 28 10.14 -2.01 -6.15
N GLY A 29 9.35 -3.08 -6.27
CA GLY A 29 9.81 -4.45 -6.02
C GLY A 29 8.67 -5.39 -5.64
N ASP A 30 8.86 -6.67 -5.93
CA ASP A 30 7.96 -7.76 -5.58
C ASP A 30 8.18 -8.18 -4.13
N VAL A 31 7.17 -8.03 -3.29
CA VAL A 31 7.08 -8.79 -2.03
C VAL A 31 6.14 -9.97 -2.30
N GLU A 32 6.58 -10.88 -3.17
CA GLU A 32 5.82 -12.05 -3.65
C GLU A 32 5.25 -12.88 -2.49
N ALA A 33 5.96 -12.93 -1.36
CA ALA A 33 5.55 -13.68 -0.17
C ALA A 33 4.25 -13.16 0.48
N LEU A 34 3.84 -11.91 0.22
CA LEU A 34 2.73 -11.25 0.93
C LEU A 34 1.54 -10.83 0.06
N ARG A 35 1.53 -11.13 -1.25
CA ARG A 35 0.51 -10.63 -2.19
C ARG A 35 0.36 -9.09 -2.16
N VAL A 36 1.48 -8.40 -1.92
CA VAL A 36 1.57 -6.93 -1.89
C VAL A 36 2.54 -6.46 -2.95
N GLN A 37 2.17 -5.40 -3.68
CA GLN A 37 3.03 -4.73 -4.66
C GLN A 37 3.23 -3.27 -4.28
N LYS A 38 4.49 -2.85 -4.15
CA LYS A 38 4.87 -1.47 -3.82
C LYS A 38 5.03 -0.66 -5.09
N MET A 39 4.22 0.38 -5.23
CA MET A 39 4.24 1.33 -6.33
C MET A 39 4.65 2.71 -5.80
N ILE A 40 5.44 3.46 -6.56
CA ILE A 40 5.77 4.86 -6.24
C ILE A 40 5.23 5.77 -7.33
N ASP A 41 4.60 6.87 -6.93
CA ASP A 41 4.15 7.90 -7.86
C ASP A 41 5.28 8.88 -8.22
N LYS A 42 4.98 9.82 -9.13
CA LYS A 42 5.93 10.85 -9.57
C LYS A 42 6.39 11.80 -8.46
N ASP A 43 5.62 11.91 -7.38
CA ASP A 43 5.86 12.80 -6.24
C ASP A 43 6.54 12.03 -5.08
N GLY A 44 6.95 10.79 -5.32
CA GLY A 44 7.65 9.93 -4.36
C GLY A 44 6.74 9.27 -3.32
N LYS A 45 5.42 9.32 -3.48
CA LYS A 45 4.46 8.69 -2.55
C LYS A 45 4.35 7.21 -2.83
N ILE A 46 4.36 6.41 -1.76
CA ILE A 46 4.35 4.96 -1.84
C ILE A 46 2.94 4.42 -1.67
N PHE A 47 2.56 3.51 -2.54
CA PHE A 47 1.28 2.82 -2.55
C PHE A 47 1.52 1.32 -2.49
N GLU A 48 0.79 0.63 -1.63
CA GLU A 48 0.83 -0.82 -1.49
C GLU A 48 -0.47 -1.40 -2.02
N LEU A 49 -0.41 -2.07 -3.17
CA LEU A 49 -1.54 -2.77 -3.72
C LEU A 49 -1.62 -4.15 -3.06
N VAL A 50 -2.70 -4.42 -2.34
CA VAL A 50 -2.86 -5.62 -1.51
C VAL A 50 -4.02 -6.45 -2.05
N GLN A 51 -3.76 -7.70 -2.44
CA GLN A 51 -4.83 -8.57 -2.95
C GLN A 51 -5.36 -9.53 -1.87
N GLY A 52 -6.65 -9.42 -1.57
CA GLY A 52 -7.40 -10.34 -0.72
C GLY A 52 -8.36 -9.62 0.24
N ASN A 53 -8.86 -10.35 1.24
CA ASN A 53 -9.72 -9.82 2.31
C ASN A 53 -8.91 -9.41 3.55
N TRP A 54 -7.63 -9.13 3.38
CA TRP A 54 -6.73 -8.78 4.48
C TRP A 54 -6.95 -7.33 4.88
N SER A 55 -6.67 -7.00 6.13
CA SER A 55 -6.40 -5.60 6.46
C SER A 55 -5.12 -5.20 5.71
N PRO A 56 -5.06 -4.02 5.08
CA PRO A 56 -4.05 -3.67 4.08
C PRO A 56 -2.58 -3.62 4.55
N HIS A 57 -2.22 -4.01 5.78
CA HIS A 57 -0.82 -4.17 6.17
C HIS A 57 -0.67 -5.12 7.39
N ILE A 58 0.52 -5.70 7.58
CA ILE A 58 0.93 -6.48 8.77
C ILE A 58 1.83 -5.55 9.59
N ALA A 59 1.23 -4.68 10.40
CA ALA A 59 1.96 -3.90 11.40
C ALA A 59 1.37 -4.17 12.78
N VAL A 60 2.10 -3.81 13.85
CA VAL A 60 1.72 -4.16 15.22
C VAL A 60 1.05 -2.97 15.95
N ASN A 61 1.16 -1.76 15.41
CA ASN A 61 0.74 -0.50 16.03
C ASN A 61 -0.38 0.19 15.23
N TRP A 62 -1.63 -0.25 15.41
CA TRP A 62 -2.79 0.32 14.71
C TRP A 62 -3.73 1.06 15.64
N TYR A 63 -4.38 2.08 15.09
CA TYR A 63 -5.66 2.56 15.59
C TYR A 63 -6.66 2.69 14.44
N ARG A 64 -7.95 2.74 14.79
CA ARG A 64 -9.01 3.14 13.85
C ARG A 64 -9.36 4.58 14.12
N ASP A 65 -9.40 5.40 13.09
CA ASP A 65 -9.94 6.75 13.20
C ASP A 65 -11.48 6.71 13.35
N GLU A 66 -12.09 7.89 13.47
CA GLU A 66 -13.54 8.04 13.65
C GLU A 66 -14.36 7.49 12.46
N ASP A 67 -13.74 7.43 11.28
CA ASP A 67 -14.33 6.88 10.06
C ASP A 67 -14.07 5.36 9.89
N GLY A 68 -13.33 4.75 10.82
CA GLY A 68 -12.99 3.34 10.82
C GLY A 68 -11.80 2.96 9.95
N ASN A 69 -11.08 3.93 9.37
CA ASN A 69 -9.86 3.71 8.61
C ASN A 69 -8.76 3.20 9.53
N LEU A 70 -7.96 2.29 9.02
CA LEU A 70 -6.82 1.74 9.74
C LEU A 70 -5.60 2.63 9.52
N ILE A 71 -5.05 3.17 10.61
CA ILE A 71 -3.86 4.03 10.59
C ILE A 71 -2.73 3.35 11.35
N GLU A 72 -1.57 3.23 10.71
CA GLU A 72 -0.34 2.70 11.28
C GLU A 72 0.57 3.84 11.74
N PHE A 73 1.07 3.77 12.97
CA PHE A 73 2.18 4.60 13.42
C PHE A 73 3.50 3.87 13.26
N VAL A 74 4.40 4.48 12.50
CA VAL A 74 5.76 4.00 12.28
C VAL A 74 6.71 4.92 13.03
N GLU A 75 7.46 4.38 13.98
CA GLU A 75 8.61 5.09 14.55
C GLU A 75 9.72 5.17 13.49
N GLU A 76 10.26 6.36 13.25
CA GLU A 76 11.49 6.52 12.46
C GLU A 76 12.65 5.98 13.31
N ILE A 77 13.37 4.98 12.80
CA ILE A 77 14.59 4.43 13.41
C ILE A 77 15.79 5.27 12.95
#